data_AF-A0A810QEI0-F1
#
_entry.id   AF-A0A810QEI0-F1
#
_cell.length_a   1.000
_cell.length_b   1.000
_cell.length_c   1.000
_cell.angle_alpha   90.00
_cell.angle_beta   90.00
_cell.angle_gamma   90.00
#
_symmetry.space_group_name_H-M   'P 1'
#
loop_
_entity.id
_entity.type
_entity.pdbx_description
1 polymer ?
#
loop_
_entity_poly.entity_id
_entity_poly.type
_entity_poly.pdbx_seq_one_letter_code
_entity_poly.pdbx_strand_id
1 'polypeptide(L)'
;MVTTAQLFGWIVTYYNVPTILAEAIQSVSSSSLVFLFLTLVILLIAGMFMEALSVVIIVAPILHPVALLYGIDPIFFGFFVVFVMCIGIASPPFGPCLFVSCSLSNRPFVGVAKEVLPFILVEILVAVIVIFLPEVVTFLPNLME
;
A
#
# COMPACT_ATOMS: atom_id res chain seq x y z
N MET A 1 12.65 15.38 10.53
CA MET A 1 11.59 14.37 10.32
C MET A 1 12.16 13.04 9.81
N VAL A 2 13.06 13.03 8.83
CA VAL A 2 13.73 11.80 8.33
C VAL A 2 14.47 11.02 9.44
N THR A 3 15.18 11.72 10.33
CA THR A 3 15.89 11.08 11.46
C THR A 3 14.94 10.40 12.46
N THR A 4 13.74 10.96 12.63
CA THR A 4 12.70 10.40 13.52
C THR A 4 12.07 9.15 12.90
N ALA A 5 11.86 9.14 11.58
CA ALA A 5 11.40 7.97 10.85
C ALA A 5 12.44 6.82 10.86
N GLN A 6 13.74 7.15 10.77
CA GLN A 6 14.83 6.16 10.92
C GLN A 6 14.89 5.56 12.33
N LEU A 7 14.73 6.38 13.37
CA LEU A 7 14.68 5.92 14.76
C LEU A 7 13.46 5.02 15.01
N PHE A 8 12.31 5.38 14.46
CA PHE A 8 11.10 4.55 14.54
C PHE A 8 11.27 3.23 13.79
N GLY A 9 11.83 3.26 12.58
CA GLY A 9 12.17 2.04 11.81
C GLY A 9 13.15 1.14 12.56
N TRP A 10 14.14 1.71 13.25
CA TRP A 10 15.11 0.95 14.05
C TRP A 10 14.45 0.30 15.28
N ILE A 11 13.57 1.02 15.98
CA ILE A 11 12.82 0.50 17.14
C ILE A 11 11.85 -0.62 16.73
N VAL A 12 11.12 -0.45 15.63
CA VAL A 12 10.20 -1.46 15.07
C VAL A 12 10.96 -2.73 14.70
N THR A 13 12.16 -2.58 14.11
CA THR A 13 13.05 -3.70 13.78
C THR A 13 13.64 -4.34 15.05
N TYR A 14 14.01 -3.55 16.05
CA TYR A 14 14.59 -4.02 17.33
C TYR A 14 13.61 -4.89 18.13
N TYR A 15 12.33 -4.53 18.15
CA TYR A 15 11.28 -5.30 18.84
C TYR A 15 10.76 -6.51 18.06
N ASN A 16 11.33 -6.84 16.89
CA ASN A 16 10.81 -7.92 16.01
C ASN A 16 9.31 -7.76 15.70
N VAL A 17 8.81 -6.51 15.69
CA VAL A 17 7.44 -6.20 15.28
C VAL A 17 7.13 -6.74 13.88
N PRO A 18 8.06 -6.73 12.90
CA PRO A 18 7.85 -7.40 11.61
C PRO A 18 7.52 -8.88 11.73
N THR A 19 8.25 -9.59 12.59
CA THR A 19 8.10 -11.04 12.83
C THR A 19 6.80 -11.35 13.56
N ILE A 20 6.47 -10.55 14.59
CA ILE A 20 5.22 -10.69 15.35
C ILE A 20 4.00 -10.36 14.47
N LEU A 21 4.10 -9.33 13.61
CA LEU A 21 3.06 -9.01 12.63
C LEU A 21 2.95 -10.09 11.56
N ALA A 22 4.07 -10.63 11.09
CA ALA A 22 4.08 -11.74 10.13
C ALA A 22 3.43 -13.00 10.71
N GLU A 23 3.72 -13.35 11.96
CA GLU A 23 3.09 -14.48 12.68
C GLU A 23 1.60 -14.21 12.94
N ALA A 24 1.23 -12.98 13.34
CA ALA A 24 -0.15 -12.58 13.52
C ALA A 24 -0.94 -12.62 12.21
N ILE A 25 -0.36 -12.11 11.12
CA ILE A 25 -0.96 -12.15 9.78
C ILE A 25 -1.05 -13.61 9.30
N GLN A 26 -0.04 -14.46 9.53
CA GLN A 26 -0.11 -15.89 9.19
C GLN A 26 -1.17 -16.63 10.00
N SER A 27 -1.35 -16.28 11.27
CA SER A 27 -2.38 -16.90 12.13
C SER A 27 -3.81 -16.62 11.64
N VAL A 28 -4.00 -15.51 10.90
CA VAL A 28 -5.30 -15.07 10.38
C VAL A 28 -5.43 -15.32 8.86
N SER A 29 -4.32 -15.33 8.12
CA SER A 29 -4.28 -15.45 6.66
C SER A 29 -4.12 -16.91 6.25
N SER A 30 -5.25 -17.62 6.18
CA SER A 30 -5.28 -19.01 5.73
C SER A 30 -5.00 -19.17 4.22
N SER A 31 -4.98 -18.07 3.45
CA SER A 31 -4.74 -18.08 2.01
C SER A 31 -4.03 -16.80 1.52
N SER A 32 -3.35 -16.92 0.38
CA SER A 32 -2.67 -15.81 -0.32
C SER A 32 -3.60 -14.62 -0.60
N LEU A 33 -4.87 -14.89 -0.91
CA LEU A 33 -5.88 -13.85 -1.12
C LEU A 33 -6.17 -13.04 0.15
N VAL A 34 -6.32 -13.70 1.30
CA VAL A 34 -6.58 -13.01 2.58
C VAL A 34 -5.40 -12.11 2.93
N PHE A 35 -4.17 -12.58 2.71
CA PHE A 35 -2.96 -11.78 2.89
C PHE A 35 -2.96 -10.52 2.00
N LEU A 36 -3.28 -10.65 0.71
CA LEU A 36 -3.33 -9.52 -0.22
C LEU A 36 -4.40 -8.49 0.16
N PHE A 37 -5.59 -8.95 0.58
CA PHE A 37 -6.64 -8.04 1.07
C PHE A 37 -6.26 -7.34 2.37
N LEU A 38 -5.62 -8.03 3.32
CA LEU A 38 -5.10 -7.39 4.54
C LEU A 38 -4.03 -6.36 4.22
N THR A 39 -3.12 -6.69 3.30
CA THR A 39 -2.07 -5.79 2.84
C THR A 39 -2.67 -4.56 2.16
N LEU A 40 -3.69 -4.73 1.31
CA LEU A 40 -4.43 -3.63 0.70
C LEU A 40 -4.98 -2.67 1.75
N VAL A 41 -5.69 -3.18 2.77
CA VAL A 41 -6.30 -2.36 3.81
C VAL A 41 -5.24 -1.66 4.66
N ILE A 42 -4.19 -2.38 5.08
CA ILE A 42 -3.11 -1.83 5.91
C ILE A 42 -2.38 -0.71 5.16
N LEU A 43 -2.00 -0.94 3.91
CA LEU A 43 -1.28 0.05 3.10
C LEU A 43 -2.16 1.24 2.74
N LEU A 44 -3.44 1.03 2.47
CA LEU A 44 -4.37 2.11 2.15
C LEU A 44 -4.57 3.01 3.37
N ILE A 45 -4.76 2.44 4.57
CA ILE A 45 -4.82 3.20 5.82
C ILE A 45 -3.48 3.90 6.08
N ALA A 46 -2.34 3.22 5.92
CA ALA A 46 -1.04 3.84 6.15
C ALA A 46 -0.80 5.03 5.18
N GLY A 47 -1.09 4.86 3.89
CA GLY A 47 -0.94 5.89 2.87
C GLY A 47 -1.89 7.08 3.02
N MET A 48 -3.02 6.91 3.71
CA MET A 48 -3.93 8.00 4.06
C MET A 48 -3.33 9.01 5.05
N PHE A 49 -2.39 8.58 5.91
CA PHE A 49 -1.78 9.41 6.97
C PHE A 49 -0.31 9.72 6.74
N MET A 50 0.39 8.87 5.99
CA MET A 50 1.84 8.91 5.81
C MET A 50 2.20 9.12 4.35
N GLU A 51 3.37 9.71 4.12
CA GLU A 51 3.94 9.86 2.79
C GLU A 51 4.34 8.49 2.22
N ALA A 52 4.18 8.32 0.90
CA ALA A 52 4.26 7.01 0.25
C ALA A 52 5.61 6.31 0.46
N LEU A 53 6.70 7.05 0.27
CA LEU A 53 8.06 6.53 0.36
C LEU A 53 8.36 6.05 1.79
N SER A 54 7.87 6.78 2.81
CA SER A 54 8.00 6.39 4.22
C SER A 54 7.35 5.03 4.52
N VAL A 55 6.15 4.78 3.99
CA VAL A 55 5.45 3.51 4.17
C VAL A 55 6.13 2.39 3.39
N VAL A 56 6.55 2.63 2.14
CA VAL A 56 7.23 1.61 1.33
C VAL A 56 8.54 1.17 1.99
N ILE A 57 9.35 2.10 2.50
CA ILE A 57 10.62 1.77 3.17
C ILE A 57 10.40 0.92 4.43
N ILE A 58 9.34 1.18 5.18
CA ILE A 58 9.11 0.51 6.47
C ILE A 58 8.32 -0.79 6.27
N VAL A 59 7.18 -0.73 5.59
CA VAL A 59 6.18 -1.79 5.55
C VAL A 59 6.47 -2.81 4.44
N ALA A 60 6.98 -2.39 3.28
CA ALA A 60 7.26 -3.31 2.17
C ALA A 60 8.26 -4.42 2.54
N PRO A 61 9.43 -4.15 3.16
CA PRO A 61 10.37 -5.21 3.55
C PRO A 61 9.84 -6.11 4.68
N ILE A 62 8.86 -5.64 5.45
CA ILE A 62 8.18 -6.43 6.48
C ILE A 62 7.21 -7.43 5.85
N LEU A 63 6.44 -6.99 4.86
CA LEU A 63 5.43 -7.80 4.21
C LEU A 63 6.00 -8.69 3.10
N HIS A 64 7.12 -8.31 2.49
CA HIS A 64 7.79 -9.05 1.43
C HIS A 64 8.10 -10.52 1.78
N PRO A 65 8.77 -10.85 2.91
CA PRO A 65 9.05 -12.24 3.25
C PRO A 65 7.77 -13.05 3.46
N VAL A 66 6.69 -12.43 3.95
CA VAL A 66 5.38 -13.08 4.11
C VAL A 66 4.75 -13.35 2.75
N ALA A 67 4.84 -12.41 1.81
CA ALA A 67 4.34 -12.59 0.45
C ALA A 67 5.02 -13.77 -0.27
N LEU A 68 6.35 -13.93 -0.09
CA LEU A 68 7.10 -15.06 -0.63
C LEU A 68 6.63 -16.40 -0.04
N LEU A 69 6.31 -16.45 1.26
CA LEU A 69 5.77 -17.67 1.89
C LEU A 69 4.42 -18.08 1.31
N TYR A 70 3.60 -17.12 0.87
CA TYR A 70 2.32 -17.38 0.18
C TYR A 70 2.48 -17.68 -1.31
N GLY A 71 3.71 -17.77 -1.83
CA GLY A 71 3.99 -18.03 -3.25
C GLY A 71 3.64 -16.85 -4.17
N ILE A 72 3.56 -15.64 -3.62
CA ILE A 72 3.29 -14.44 -4.40
C ILE A 72 4.58 -14.02 -5.11
N ASP A 73 4.45 -13.75 -6.41
CA ASP A 73 5.56 -13.27 -7.22
C ASP A 73 6.08 -11.91 -6.69
N PRO A 74 7.41 -11.74 -6.53
CA PRO A 74 8.00 -10.53 -5.97
C PRO A 74 7.79 -9.29 -6.84
N ILE A 75 7.70 -9.44 -8.17
CA ILE A 75 7.44 -8.34 -9.10
C ILE A 75 6.00 -7.88 -8.92
N PHE A 76 5.05 -8.82 -8.89
CA PHE A 76 3.65 -8.53 -8.58
C PHE A 76 3.50 -7.84 -7.23
N PHE A 77 4.16 -8.35 -6.19
CA PHE A 77 4.10 -7.76 -4.86
C PHE A 77 4.64 -6.34 -4.83
N GLY A 78 5.79 -6.08 -5.46
CA GLY A 78 6.36 -4.74 -5.57
C GLY A 78 5.42 -3.76 -6.27
N PHE A 79 4.85 -4.17 -7.41
CA PHE A 79 3.81 -3.41 -8.09
C PHE A 79 2.63 -3.14 -7.17
N PHE A 80 2.12 -4.18 -6.50
CA PHE A 80 0.92 -4.12 -5.67
C PHE A 80 1.09 -3.12 -4.53
N VAL A 81 2.23 -3.16 -3.83
CA VAL A 81 2.55 -2.21 -2.77
C VAL A 81 2.54 -0.78 -3.30
N VAL A 82 3.22 -0.50 -4.41
CA VAL A 82 3.27 0.85 -4.99
C VAL A 82 1.89 1.31 -5.46
N PHE A 83 1.14 0.43 -6.11
CA PHE A 83 -0.20 0.72 -6.62
C PHE A 83 -1.15 1.10 -5.48
N VAL A 84 -1.23 0.29 -4.42
CA VAL A 84 -2.08 0.61 -3.26
C VAL A 84 -1.65 1.89 -2.57
N MET A 85 -0.35 2.18 -2.52
CA MET A 85 0.16 3.43 -1.95
C MET A 85 -0.25 4.66 -2.76
N CYS A 86 -0.30 4.57 -4.09
CA CYS A 86 -0.85 5.65 -4.93
C CYS A 86 -2.33 5.94 -4.61
N ILE A 87 -3.13 4.89 -4.36
CA ILE A 87 -4.52 5.04 -3.93
C ILE A 87 -4.57 5.70 -2.55
N GLY A 88 -3.71 5.28 -1.62
CA GLY A 88 -3.65 5.80 -0.25
C GLY A 88 -3.38 7.30 -0.19
N ILE A 89 -2.40 7.81 -0.95
CA ILE A 89 -2.04 9.24 -0.96
C ILE A 89 -3.08 10.13 -1.67
N ALA A 90 -3.91 9.54 -2.53
CA ALA A 90 -5.03 10.22 -3.19
C ALA A 90 -6.32 10.17 -2.34
N SER A 91 -6.41 9.24 -1.38
CA SER A 91 -7.62 8.99 -0.60
C SER A 91 -7.84 10.00 0.55
N PRO A 92 -9.08 10.48 0.76
CA PRO A 92 -9.40 11.37 1.89
C PRO A 92 -9.36 10.57 3.21
N PRO A 93 -8.43 10.89 4.13
CA PRO A 93 -8.63 11.90 5.17
C PRO A 93 -7.49 12.94 5.29
N PHE A 94 -6.27 12.62 4.84
CA PHE A 94 -5.09 13.52 4.84
C PHE A 94 -4.19 13.36 3.60
N GLY A 95 -4.73 12.84 2.49
CA GLY A 95 -3.96 12.61 1.25
C GLY A 95 -3.15 13.84 0.80
N PRO A 96 -1.80 13.77 0.72
CA PRO A 96 -0.95 14.89 0.29
C PRO A 96 -1.35 15.44 -1.08
N CYS A 97 -1.77 14.54 -1.99
CA CYS A 97 -2.21 14.89 -3.33
C CYS A 97 -3.50 15.74 -3.32
N LEU A 98 -4.40 15.51 -2.37
CA LEU A 98 -5.61 16.31 -2.21
C LEU A 98 -5.27 17.73 -1.76
N PHE A 99 -4.32 17.90 -0.83
CA PHE A 99 -3.88 19.22 -0.38
C PHE A 99 -3.23 20.04 -1.50
N VAL A 100 -2.39 19.40 -2.32
CA VAL A 100 -1.80 20.03 -3.52
C VAL A 100 -2.89 20.40 -4.54
N SER A 101 -3.88 19.53 -4.73
CA SER A 101 -5.00 19.81 -5.64
C SER A 101 -5.87 20.97 -5.15
N CYS A 102 -6.08 21.10 -3.84
CA CYS A 102 -6.82 22.22 -3.25
C CYS A 102 -6.09 23.55 -3.44
N SER A 103 -4.77 23.58 -3.28
CA SER A 103 -3.97 24.80 -3.48
C SER A 103 -3.95 25.27 -4.93
N LEU A 104 -3.94 24.33 -5.89
CA LEU A 104 -4.02 24.62 -7.32
C LEU A 104 -5.43 25.08 -7.75
N SER A 105 -6.48 24.48 -7.19
CA SER A 105 -7.86 24.72 -7.61
C SER A 105 -8.59 25.83 -6.85
N ASN A 106 -7.99 26.36 -5.77
CA ASN A 106 -8.64 27.33 -4.84
C ASN A 106 -10.01 26.86 -4.32
N ARG A 107 -10.24 25.53 -4.27
CA ARG A 107 -11.48 24.93 -3.76
C ARG A 107 -11.27 24.37 -2.35
N PRO A 108 -12.32 24.35 -1.51
CA PRO A 108 -12.22 23.77 -0.17
C PRO A 108 -11.96 22.26 -0.25
N PHE A 109 -11.18 21.75 0.70
CA PHE A 109 -10.77 20.34 0.79
C PHE A 109 -11.94 19.37 0.65
N VAL A 110 -13.04 19.63 1.35
CA VAL A 110 -14.24 18.78 1.33
C VAL A 110 -14.86 18.68 -0.08
N GLY A 111 -14.78 19.75 -0.87
CA GLY A 111 -15.26 19.75 -2.25
C GLY A 111 -14.40 18.85 -3.13
N VAL A 112 -13.07 19.02 -3.07
CA VAL A 112 -12.13 18.22 -3.87
C VAL A 112 -12.15 16.75 -3.45
N ALA A 113 -12.21 16.45 -2.15
CA ALA A 113 -12.29 15.10 -1.61
C ALA A 113 -13.53 14.34 -2.11
N LYS A 114 -14.68 15.02 -2.25
CA LYS A 114 -15.90 14.42 -2.79
C LYS A 114 -15.81 14.10 -4.27
N GLU A 115 -15.13 14.93 -5.04
CA GLU A 115 -14.93 14.73 -6.49
C GLU A 115 -13.94 13.60 -6.79
N VAL A 116 -12.98 13.35 -5.89
CA VAL A 116 -11.96 12.28 -6.08
C VAL A 116 -12.47 10.91 -5.62
N LEU A 117 -13.46 10.84 -4.73
CA LEU A 117 -14.09 9.59 -4.27
C LEU A 117 -14.50 8.61 -5.40
N PRO A 118 -15.18 9.03 -6.50
CA PRO A 118 -15.49 8.11 -7.60
C PRO A 118 -14.24 7.53 -8.28
N PHE A 119 -13.15 8.29 -8.37
CA PHE A 119 -11.89 7.80 -8.93
C PHE A 119 -11.23 6.77 -8.01
N ILE A 120 -11.21 7.03 -6.71
CA ILE A 120 -10.69 6.08 -5.71
C ILE A 120 -11.47 4.76 -5.75
N LEU A 121 -12.80 4.82 -5.91
CA LEU A 121 -13.61 3.60 -6.05
C LEU A 121 -13.19 2.78 -7.27
N VAL A 122 -12.90 3.43 -8.40
CA VAL A 122 -12.39 2.74 -9.60
C VAL A 122 -11.01 2.14 -9.32
N GLU A 123 -10.11 2.87 -8.67
CA GLU A 123 -8.77 2.37 -8.35
C GLU A 123 -8.82 1.16 -7.39
N ILE A 124 -9.68 1.19 -6.38
CA ILE A 124 -9.91 0.04 -5.48
C ILE A 124 -10.46 -1.15 -6.27
N LEU A 125 -11.39 -0.92 -7.20
CA LEU A 125 -11.95 -1.99 -8.03
C LEU A 125 -10.86 -2.61 -8.92
N VAL A 126 -10.00 -1.78 -9.52
CA VAL A 126 -8.82 -2.25 -10.28
C VAL A 126 -7.87 -3.03 -9.38
N ALA A 127 -7.59 -2.56 -8.15
CA ALA A 127 -6.75 -3.29 -7.20
C ALA A 127 -7.30 -4.69 -6.92
N VAL A 128 -8.62 -4.80 -6.72
CA VAL A 128 -9.30 -6.08 -6.50
C VAL A 128 -9.21 -6.97 -7.73
N ILE A 129 -9.43 -6.45 -8.94
CA ILE A 129 -9.29 -7.23 -10.19
C ILE A 129 -7.87 -7.78 -10.32
N VAL A 130 -6.86 -6.94 -10.06
CA VAL A 130 -5.45 -7.30 -10.18
C VAL A 130 -5.04 -8.36 -9.15
N ILE A 131 -5.66 -8.39 -7.96
CA ILE A 131 -5.47 -9.49 -6.99
C ILE A 131 -5.90 -10.85 -7.57
N PHE A 132 -6.95 -10.89 -8.40
CA PHE A 132 -7.41 -12.12 -9.05
C PHE A 132 -6.68 -12.45 -10.34
N LEU A 133 -6.10 -11.45 -11.01
CA LEU A 133 -5.41 -11.57 -12.29
C LEU A 133 -4.00 -10.96 -12.22
N PRO A 134 -3.08 -11.55 -11.43
CA PRO A 134 -1.72 -11.04 -11.28
C PRO A 134 -0.92 -11.08 -12.59
N GLU A 135 -1.29 -11.99 -13.50
CA GLU A 135 -0.68 -12.14 -14.82
C GLU A 135 -0.77 -10.87 -15.67
N VAL A 136 -1.80 -10.03 -15.50
CA VAL A 136 -1.92 -8.78 -16.26
C VAL A 136 -0.75 -7.83 -15.96
N VAL A 137 -0.25 -7.89 -14.73
CA VAL A 137 0.88 -7.06 -14.26
C VAL A 137 2.21 -7.70 -14.63
N THR A 138 2.33 -9.03 -14.47
CA THR A 138 3.59 -9.75 -14.68
C THR A 138 3.83 -10.14 -16.14
N PHE A 139 2.82 -10.07 -17.01
CA PHE A 139 2.93 -10.43 -18.43
C PHE A 139 3.98 -9.60 -19.18
N LEU A 140 3.96 -8.28 -19.00
CA LEU A 140 4.92 -7.41 -19.68
C LEU A 140 6.35 -7.57 -19.14
N PRO A 141 6.59 -7.59 -17.81
CA PRO A 141 7.90 -7.94 -17.25
C PRO A 141 8.44 -9.28 -17.75
N ASN A 142 7.63 -10.34 -17.73
CA ASN A 142 8.03 -11.68 -18.15
C ASN A 142 8.34 -11.80 -19.65
N LEU A 143 7.89 -10.85 -20.47
CA LEU A 143 8.20 -10.80 -21.90
C LEU A 143 9.51 -10.05 -22.20
N MET A 144 9.97 -9.21 -21.27
CA MET A 144 11.17 -8.38 -21.41
C MET A 144 12.43 -9.04 -20.82
N GLU A 145 12.26 -10.08 -20.01
CA GLU A 145 13.31 -11.02 -19.59
C GLU A 145 13.57 -12.10 -20.64
#